data_AF-A0A9R0SD22-F1
#
_entry.id   AF-A0A9R0SD22-F1
#
_cell.length_a   1.000
_cell.length_b   1.000
_cell.length_c   1.000
_cell.angle_alpha   90.00
_cell.angle_beta   90.00
_cell.angle_gamma   90.00
#
_symmetry.space_group_name_H-M   'P 1'
#
loop_
_entity.id
_entity.type
_entity.pdbx_description
1 polymer ?
#
loop_
_entity_poly.entity_id
_entity_poly.type
_entity_poly.pdbx_seq_one_letter_code
_entity_poly.pdbx_strand_id
1 'polypeptide(L)'
;MASYAPLFVNDNDRKWNPDAIVFNSWQQYGTPSYWMQTFFGESSGAVIHPVRLNSSYSGSLAASAITWQDNEDIFLRIKIVNFGPNAVNLTLSATGLEAGVNASRSAVTVLTSNDSLDENSFDDPLKVPVKSGLPSAAEEMQAMLVPHSFTSFDLALDEYGELAADM
;
A
#
# COMPACT_ATOMS: atom_id res chain seq x y z
N MET A 1 -3.18 -9.73 -16.34
CA MET A 1 -2.34 -8.57 -16.66
C MET A 1 -3.23 -7.34 -16.62
N ALA A 2 -2.82 -6.30 -15.89
CA ALA A 2 -3.49 -5.00 -15.82
C ALA A 2 -2.43 -3.92 -16.05
N SER A 3 -2.81 -2.82 -16.71
CA SER A 3 -1.89 -1.72 -17.05
C SER A 3 -2.60 -0.38 -16.95
N TYR A 4 -1.92 0.62 -16.41
CA TYR A 4 -2.38 2.00 -16.46
C TYR A 4 -2.10 2.62 -17.84
N ALA A 5 -3.03 3.44 -18.34
CA ALA A 5 -2.83 4.17 -19.58
C ALA A 5 -3.48 5.57 -19.49
N PRO A 6 -2.82 6.62 -20.01
CA PRO A 6 -1.51 6.57 -20.67
C PRO A 6 -0.33 6.58 -19.67
N LEU A 7 0.82 6.03 -20.09
CA LEU A 7 1.95 5.74 -19.20
C LEU A 7 2.89 6.95 -19.02
N PHE A 8 3.22 7.63 -20.11
CA PHE A 8 4.23 8.68 -20.15
C PHE A 8 3.67 9.94 -20.79
N VAL A 9 3.95 11.09 -20.19
CA VAL A 9 3.67 12.40 -20.79
C VAL A 9 4.83 13.36 -20.63
N ASN A 10 5.19 14.04 -21.72
CA ASN A 10 6.10 15.17 -21.65
C ASN A 10 5.32 16.39 -21.16
N ASP A 11 5.80 17.02 -20.09
CA ASP A 11 5.11 18.17 -19.48
C ASP A 11 4.91 19.35 -20.46
N ASN A 12 5.78 19.48 -21.47
CA ASN A 12 5.69 20.53 -22.49
C ASN A 12 4.68 20.24 -23.61
N ASP A 13 4.09 19.03 -23.70
CA ASP A 13 3.09 18.65 -24.72
C ASP A 13 1.98 17.77 -24.13
N ARG A 14 1.48 18.14 -22.95
CA ARG A 14 0.40 17.40 -22.26
C ARG A 14 -0.94 17.61 -22.98
N LYS A 15 -1.46 16.56 -23.62
CA LYS A 15 -2.77 16.55 -24.31
C LYS A 15 -3.87 15.81 -23.54
N TRP A 16 -3.49 14.98 -22.59
CA TRP A 16 -4.37 14.19 -21.73
C TRP A 16 -3.93 14.36 -20.27
N ASN A 17 -4.87 14.21 -19.33
CA ASN A 17 -4.58 14.21 -17.90
C ASN A 17 -5.59 13.29 -17.20
N PRO A 18 -5.19 12.39 -16.29
CA PRO A 18 -3.81 12.11 -15.84
C PRO A 18 -3.06 11.04 -16.63
N ASP A 19 -1.73 11.08 -16.51
CA ASP A 19 -0.77 10.07 -16.97
C ASP A 19 -0.01 9.50 -15.76
N ALA A 20 0.58 8.31 -15.86
CA ALA A 20 1.30 7.72 -14.73
C ALA A 20 2.64 8.44 -14.45
N ILE A 21 3.41 8.75 -15.47
CA ILE A 21 4.76 9.34 -15.33
C ILE A 21 4.85 10.61 -16.16
N VAL A 22 5.16 11.71 -15.49
CA VAL A 22 5.38 13.02 -16.10
C VAL A 22 6.88 13.27 -16.18
N PHE A 23 7.37 13.74 -17.33
CA PHE A 23 8.79 14.01 -17.52
C PHE A 23 9.05 15.27 -18.37
N ASN A 24 10.25 15.81 -18.27
CA ASN A 24 10.80 16.82 -19.18
C ASN A 24 12.21 16.40 -19.65
N SER A 25 13.02 17.34 -20.15
CA SER A 25 14.36 17.02 -20.69
C SER A 25 15.38 16.50 -19.67
N TRP A 26 15.17 16.69 -18.36
CA TRP A 26 16.18 16.38 -17.33
C TRP A 26 15.63 15.83 -16.01
N GLN A 27 14.30 15.78 -15.83
CA GLN A 27 13.65 15.27 -14.63
C GLN A 27 12.30 14.62 -14.92
N GLN A 28 11.79 13.88 -13.94
CA GLN A 28 10.58 13.08 -14.02
C GLN A 28 9.99 12.86 -12.62
N TYR A 29 8.67 12.68 -12.54
CA TYR A 29 7.98 12.25 -11.34
C TYR A 29 6.87 11.26 -11.67
N GLY A 30 6.55 10.38 -10.72
CA GLY A 30 5.40 9.49 -10.79
C GLY A 30 4.18 10.15 -10.16
N THR A 31 3.03 10.10 -10.80
CA THR A 31 1.76 10.58 -10.24
C THR A 31 1.24 9.60 -9.18
N PRO A 32 0.20 9.94 -8.39
CA PRO A 32 -0.42 8.97 -7.48
C PRO A 32 -0.83 7.66 -8.17
N SER A 33 -1.20 7.73 -9.47
CA SER A 33 -1.52 6.55 -10.28
C SER A 33 -0.32 5.65 -10.56
N TYR A 34 0.87 6.22 -10.78
CA TYR A 34 2.12 5.43 -10.90
C TYR A 34 2.43 4.68 -9.60
N TRP A 35 2.30 5.36 -8.47
CA TRP A 35 2.55 4.73 -7.17
C TRP A 35 1.54 3.62 -6.88
N MET A 36 0.28 3.81 -7.25
CA MET A 36 -0.73 2.75 -7.17
C MET A 36 -0.33 1.51 -7.98
N GLN A 37 0.22 1.66 -9.19
CA GLN A 37 0.76 0.51 -9.93
C GLN A 37 1.95 -0.12 -9.22
N THR A 38 2.86 0.71 -8.70
CA THR A 38 4.07 0.26 -7.99
C THR A 38 3.71 -0.61 -6.79
N PHE A 39 2.72 -0.21 -5.99
CA PHE A 39 2.29 -0.98 -4.82
C PHE A 39 1.78 -2.37 -5.18
N PHE A 40 1.17 -2.54 -6.35
CA PHE A 40 0.66 -3.83 -6.81
C PHE A 40 1.64 -4.60 -7.69
N GLY A 41 2.83 -4.06 -7.97
CA GLY A 41 3.86 -4.74 -8.77
C GLY A 41 4.34 -6.04 -8.13
N GLU A 42 4.50 -6.03 -6.81
CA GLU A 42 4.93 -7.18 -5.99
C GLU A 42 3.73 -8.09 -5.65
N SER A 43 3.07 -8.59 -6.70
CA SER A 43 1.95 -9.55 -6.62
C SER A 43 2.18 -10.80 -7.47
N SER A 44 3.17 -10.79 -8.37
CA SER A 44 3.55 -11.97 -9.15
C SER A 44 4.18 -13.02 -8.25
N GLY A 45 3.67 -14.25 -8.27
CA GLY A 45 4.11 -15.34 -7.40
C GLY A 45 3.58 -15.27 -5.97
N ALA A 46 2.75 -14.27 -5.64
CA ALA A 46 2.14 -14.14 -4.32
C ALA A 46 0.95 -15.11 -4.15
N VAL A 47 0.69 -15.50 -2.91
CA VAL A 47 -0.50 -16.27 -2.52
C VAL A 47 -1.59 -15.29 -2.09
N ILE A 48 -2.78 -15.39 -2.69
CA ILE A 48 -3.93 -14.57 -2.32
C ILE A 48 -4.68 -15.18 -1.12
N HIS A 49 -5.06 -14.33 -0.17
CA HIS A 49 -5.81 -14.71 1.01
C HIS A 49 -7.24 -14.16 0.98
N PRO A 50 -8.22 -14.90 1.52
CA PRO A 50 -9.59 -14.40 1.65
C PRO A 50 -9.65 -13.25 2.66
N VAL A 51 -10.27 -12.14 2.26
CA VAL A 51 -10.50 -10.97 3.13
C VAL A 51 -11.97 -10.84 3.45
N ARG A 52 -12.30 -10.56 4.71
CA ARG A 52 -13.65 -10.24 5.17
C ARG A 52 -13.67 -8.84 5.76
N LEU A 53 -14.48 -7.96 5.17
CA LEU A 53 -14.71 -6.61 5.68
C LEU A 53 -16.02 -6.58 6.45
N ASN A 54 -15.93 -6.50 7.78
CA ASN A 54 -17.09 -6.32 8.65
C ASN A 54 -17.12 -4.89 9.17
N SER A 55 -17.69 -3.97 8.38
CA SER A 55 -17.77 -2.55 8.71
C SER A 55 -19.02 -1.93 8.08
N SER A 56 -19.60 -0.94 8.76
CA SER A 56 -20.64 -0.07 8.20
C SER A 56 -20.14 0.73 7.00
N TYR A 57 -18.82 0.88 6.85
CA TYR A 57 -18.15 1.53 5.74
C TYR A 57 -17.77 0.55 4.60
N SER A 58 -18.25 -0.70 4.61
CA SER A 58 -17.95 -1.70 3.57
C SER A 58 -18.27 -1.24 2.14
N GLY A 59 -19.25 -0.34 1.97
CA GLY A 59 -19.56 0.28 0.67
C GLY A 59 -18.55 1.34 0.20
N SER A 60 -17.64 1.78 1.07
CA SER A 60 -16.60 2.77 0.80
C SER A 60 -15.16 2.25 0.99
N LEU A 61 -15.02 0.92 1.16
CA LEU A 61 -13.75 0.25 1.38
C LEU A 61 -13.56 -0.89 0.38
N ALA A 62 -12.32 -1.06 -0.08
CA ALA A 62 -11.90 -2.24 -0.82
C ALA A 62 -10.60 -2.75 -0.20
N ALA A 63 -10.49 -4.07 -0.01
CA ALA A 63 -9.32 -4.67 0.63
C ALA A 63 -8.84 -5.93 -0.09
N SER A 64 -7.55 -6.17 -0.03
CA SER A 64 -6.91 -7.40 -0.51
C SER A 64 -5.78 -7.79 0.43
N ALA A 65 -5.52 -9.09 0.54
CA ALA A 65 -4.41 -9.61 1.32
C ALA A 65 -3.65 -10.64 0.49
N ILE A 66 -2.33 -10.54 0.49
CA ILE A 66 -1.45 -11.50 -0.17
C ILE A 66 -0.28 -11.83 0.75
N THR A 67 0.22 -13.07 0.70
CA THR A 67 1.58 -13.37 1.15
C THR A 67 2.51 -13.31 -0.04
N TRP A 68 3.56 -12.50 0.08
CA TRP A 68 4.59 -12.34 -0.94
C TRP A 68 5.95 -12.51 -0.28
N GLN A 69 6.83 -13.23 -0.96
CA GLN A 69 8.19 -13.48 -0.52
C GLN A 69 9.15 -12.64 -1.36
N ASP A 70 9.96 -11.83 -0.68
CA ASP A 70 11.18 -11.24 -1.24
C ASP A 70 12.32 -12.26 -1.16
N ASN A 71 13.51 -11.91 -1.65
CA ASN A 71 14.68 -12.80 -1.66
C ASN A 71 15.05 -13.37 -0.27
N GLU A 72 14.72 -12.67 0.82
CA GLU A 72 15.06 -13.06 2.19
C GLU A 72 13.82 -13.11 3.12
N ASP A 73 12.78 -12.35 2.82
CA ASP A 73 11.70 -12.06 3.77
C ASP A 73 10.32 -12.43 3.25
N ILE A 74 9.47 -12.98 4.11
CA ILE A 74 8.07 -13.25 3.80
C ILE A 74 7.21 -12.14 4.41
N PHE A 75 6.33 -11.56 3.61
CA PHE A 75 5.41 -10.52 4.04
C PHE A 75 3.96 -10.94 3.85
N LEU A 76 3.12 -10.76 4.87
CA LEU A 76 1.68 -10.63 4.70
C LEU A 76 1.37 -9.16 4.39
N ARG A 77 0.88 -8.88 3.19
CA ARG A 77 0.55 -7.54 2.73
C ARG A 77 -0.93 -7.33 2.67
N ILE A 78 -1.43 -6.45 3.51
CA ILE A 78 -2.84 -6.09 3.59
C ILE A 78 -2.99 -4.70 2.99
N LYS A 79 -3.67 -4.62 1.86
CA LYS A 79 -3.88 -3.38 1.11
C LYS A 79 -5.33 -2.98 1.21
N ILE A 80 -5.59 -1.75 1.66
CA ILE A 80 -6.94 -1.23 1.85
C ILE A 80 -7.05 0.14 1.20
N VAL A 81 -8.10 0.32 0.40
CA VAL A 81 -8.51 1.59 -0.18
C VAL A 81 -9.70 2.10 0.61
N ASN A 82 -9.59 3.31 1.15
CA ASN A 82 -10.73 4.10 1.61
C ASN A 82 -11.05 5.16 0.57
N PHE A 83 -12.07 4.88 -0.26
CA PHE A 83 -12.53 5.82 -1.28
C PHE A 83 -13.67 6.71 -0.76
N GLY A 84 -14.02 6.60 0.52
CA GLY A 84 -15.00 7.45 1.19
C GLY A 84 -14.40 8.74 1.76
N PRO A 85 -15.26 9.71 2.12
CA PRO A 85 -14.86 11.01 2.66
C PRO A 85 -14.57 10.99 4.17
N ASN A 86 -14.80 9.87 4.85
CA ASN A 86 -14.68 9.75 6.30
C ASN A 86 -13.48 8.89 6.67
N ALA A 87 -12.82 9.25 7.78
CA ALA A 87 -11.82 8.39 8.39
C ALA A 87 -12.51 7.13 8.95
N VAL A 88 -11.87 5.97 8.81
CA VAL A 88 -12.40 4.69 9.27
C VAL A 88 -11.38 4.02 10.18
N ASN A 89 -11.79 3.76 11.43
CA ASN A 89 -11.02 2.90 12.34
C ASN A 89 -11.43 1.45 12.12
N LEU A 90 -10.45 0.57 11.93
CA LEU A 90 -10.64 -0.86 11.76
C LEU A 90 -9.74 -1.63 12.72
N THR A 91 -10.26 -2.76 13.22
CA THR A 91 -9.40 -3.83 13.74
C THR A 91 -9.01 -4.72 12.57
N LEU A 92 -7.71 -4.82 12.30
CA LEU A 92 -7.14 -5.78 11.37
C LEU A 92 -6.78 -7.03 12.16
N SER A 93 -7.22 -8.20 11.70
CA SER A 93 -6.94 -9.49 12.32
C SER A 93 -6.57 -10.51 11.24
N ALA A 94 -5.37 -11.07 11.35
CA ALA A 94 -4.87 -12.15 10.52
C ALA A 94 -4.91 -13.45 11.33
N THR A 95 -5.72 -14.41 10.90
CA THR A 95 -5.86 -15.70 11.60
C THR A 95 -5.29 -16.83 10.77
N GLY A 96 -4.74 -17.85 11.45
CA GLY A 96 -4.11 -18.98 10.77
C GLY A 96 -2.72 -18.64 10.23
N LEU A 97 -2.07 -17.63 10.80
CA LEU A 97 -0.65 -17.38 10.58
C LEU A 97 0.16 -18.51 11.20
N GLU A 98 1.06 -19.03 10.39
CA GLU A 98 1.96 -20.13 10.72
C GLU A 98 3.25 -19.63 11.41
N ALA A 99 3.56 -18.34 11.23
CA ALA A 99 4.68 -17.63 11.82
C ALA A 99 4.20 -16.32 12.48
N GLY A 100 4.96 -15.84 13.47
CA GLY A 100 4.70 -14.58 14.14
C GLY A 100 4.88 -13.36 13.24
N VAL A 101 4.38 -12.20 13.69
CA VAL A 101 4.56 -10.92 13.00
C VAL A 101 5.74 -10.16 13.61
N ASN A 102 6.74 -9.87 12.79
CA ASN A 102 7.91 -9.10 13.18
C ASN A 102 7.66 -7.59 13.07
N ALA A 103 7.32 -6.95 14.17
CA ALA A 103 7.00 -5.52 14.16
C ALA A 103 8.17 -4.62 13.74
N SER A 104 9.42 -5.01 14.05
CA SER A 104 10.61 -4.21 13.75
C SER A 104 10.90 -4.10 12.24
N ARG A 105 10.45 -5.10 11.48
CA ARG A 105 10.59 -5.19 10.02
C ARG A 105 9.31 -4.86 9.27
N SER A 106 8.22 -4.61 9.99
CA SER A 106 6.93 -4.27 9.40
C SER A 106 6.85 -2.78 9.07
N ALA A 107 6.15 -2.46 7.99
CA ALA A 107 6.00 -1.10 7.50
C ALA A 107 4.55 -0.79 7.11
N VAL A 108 4.23 0.50 7.07
CA VAL A 108 2.99 1.00 6.50
C VAL A 108 3.31 2.04 5.44
N THR A 109 2.62 1.95 4.31
CA THR A 109 2.70 2.95 3.24
C THR A 109 1.32 3.55 3.02
N VAL A 110 1.23 4.88 3.10
CA VAL A 110 -0.03 5.62 2.91
C VAL A 110 0.11 6.54 1.70
N LEU A 111 -0.85 6.44 0.79
CA LEU A 111 -1.04 7.34 -0.33
C LEU A 111 -2.34 8.11 -0.08
N THR A 112 -2.23 9.40 0.22
CA THR A 112 -3.36 10.29 0.53
C THR A 112 -2.93 11.75 0.37
N SER A 113 -3.90 12.64 0.17
CA SER A 113 -3.72 14.09 0.27
C SER A 113 -4.99 14.74 0.82
N ASN A 114 -4.84 15.98 1.32
CA ASN A 114 -5.97 16.82 1.74
C ASN A 114 -6.83 17.30 0.56
N ASP A 115 -6.29 17.29 -0.66
CA ASP A 115 -6.99 17.64 -1.89
C ASP A 115 -6.99 16.43 -2.84
N SER A 116 -8.16 16.05 -3.36
CA SER A 116 -8.30 14.91 -4.27
C SER A 116 -7.73 15.17 -5.66
N LEU A 117 -7.45 16.43 -6.00
CA LEU A 117 -6.77 16.84 -7.23
C LEU A 117 -5.26 17.00 -7.07
N ASP A 118 -4.73 16.71 -5.87
CA ASP A 118 -3.32 16.87 -5.57
C ASP A 118 -2.44 15.85 -6.29
N GLU A 119 -1.24 16.26 -6.68
CA GLU A 119 -0.29 15.46 -7.44
C GLU A 119 1.16 15.76 -6.98
N ASN A 120 2.05 14.80 -7.22
CA ASN A 120 3.48 15.07 -7.19
C ASN A 120 3.85 16.09 -8.28
N SER A 121 4.99 16.75 -8.12
CA SER A 121 5.47 17.73 -9.09
C SER A 121 6.98 17.61 -9.28
N PHE A 122 7.56 18.42 -10.17
CA PHE A 122 9.00 18.51 -10.28
C PHE A 122 9.66 19.11 -9.02
N ASP A 123 8.97 20.02 -8.34
CA ASP A 123 9.48 20.65 -7.12
C ASP A 123 9.34 19.73 -5.90
N ASP A 124 8.34 18.84 -5.90
CA ASP A 124 8.10 17.85 -4.85
C ASP A 124 7.69 16.49 -5.45
N PRO A 125 8.65 15.73 -6.01
CA PRO A 125 8.37 14.51 -6.77
C PRO A 125 7.96 13.32 -5.89
N LEU A 126 8.14 13.43 -4.57
CA LEU A 126 7.85 12.40 -3.58
C LEU A 126 6.85 12.90 -2.51
N LYS A 127 6.03 13.91 -2.84
CA LYS A 127 4.97 14.42 -1.95
C LYS A 127 4.08 13.30 -1.43
N VAL A 128 3.70 12.38 -2.32
CA VAL A 128 3.01 11.13 -2.01
C VAL A 128 3.61 9.99 -2.84
N PRO A 129 3.71 8.77 -2.30
CA PRO A 129 3.27 8.29 -0.99
C PRO A 129 4.27 8.51 0.14
N VAL A 130 3.83 8.29 1.38
CA VAL A 130 4.68 8.28 2.58
C VAL A 130 4.78 6.86 3.13
N LYS A 131 6.01 6.37 3.35
CA LYS A 131 6.30 5.08 3.99
C LYS A 131 6.92 5.30 5.37
N SER A 132 6.49 4.53 6.36
CA SER A 132 7.02 4.57 7.73
C SER A 132 7.07 3.17 8.35
N GLY A 133 7.84 3.00 9.43
CA GLY A 133 7.79 1.78 10.24
C GLY A 133 6.41 1.59 10.89
N LEU A 134 6.07 0.35 11.24
CA LEU A 134 4.81 -0.01 11.88
C LEU A 134 5.06 -0.74 13.23
N PRO A 135 5.42 -0.02 14.32
CA PRO A 135 5.76 -0.64 15.61
C PRO A 135 4.58 -1.37 16.27
N SER A 136 3.35 -1.05 15.88
CA SER A 136 2.13 -1.70 16.36
C SER A 136 1.73 -2.92 15.52
N ALA A 137 2.57 -3.36 14.57
CA ALA A 137 2.32 -4.53 13.76
C ALA A 137 2.19 -5.77 14.64
N ALA A 138 1.10 -6.49 14.45
CA ALA A 138 0.76 -7.71 15.16
C ALA A 138 -0.26 -8.49 14.32
N GLU A 139 -0.55 -9.73 14.73
CA GLU A 139 -1.63 -10.53 14.13
C GLU A 139 -2.98 -9.84 14.26
N GLU A 140 -3.22 -9.13 15.37
CA GLU A 140 -4.36 -8.25 15.58
C GLU A 140 -3.90 -6.84 15.94
N MET A 141 -4.31 -5.84 15.15
CA MET A 141 -3.93 -4.45 15.37
C MET A 141 -5.03 -3.47 14.98
N GLN A 142 -5.02 -2.29 15.62
CA GLN A 142 -5.88 -1.17 15.22
C GLN A 142 -5.25 -0.40 14.07
N ALA A 143 -6.06 0.00 13.10
CA ALA A 143 -5.66 0.80 11.96
C ALA A 143 -6.65 1.94 11.71
N MET A 144 -6.13 3.15 11.53
CA MET A 144 -6.91 4.30 11.09
C MET A 144 -6.66 4.53 9.60
N LEU A 145 -7.70 4.37 8.80
CA LEU A 145 -7.69 4.70 7.38
C LEU A 145 -8.23 6.11 7.19
N VAL A 146 -7.37 7.01 6.75
CA VAL A 146 -7.78 8.40 6.44
C VAL A 146 -8.68 8.44 5.19
N PRO A 147 -9.49 9.50 4.99
CA PRO A 147 -10.31 9.66 3.79
C PRO A 147 -9.48 9.58 2.50
N HIS A 148 -10.11 9.16 1.41
CA HIS A 148 -9.51 9.15 0.06
C HIS A 148 -8.05 8.65 0.04
N SER A 149 -7.84 7.46 0.61
CA SER A 149 -6.51 6.91 0.80
C SER A 149 -6.38 5.50 0.29
N PHE A 150 -5.15 5.17 -0.08
CA PHE A 150 -4.67 3.81 -0.15
C PHE A 150 -3.68 3.59 1.00
N THR A 151 -3.80 2.48 1.71
CA THR A 151 -2.87 2.07 2.75
C THR A 151 -2.42 0.63 2.53
N SER A 152 -1.11 0.39 2.49
CA SER A 152 -0.50 -0.95 2.52
C SER A 152 0.10 -1.18 3.90
N PHE A 153 -0.34 -2.23 4.58
CA PHE A 153 0.31 -2.77 5.77
C PHE A 153 1.16 -3.95 5.33
N ASP A 154 2.47 -3.80 5.41
CA ASP A 154 3.45 -4.81 5.02
C ASP A 154 3.96 -5.47 6.30
N LEU A 155 3.31 -6.56 6.70
CA LEU A 155 3.63 -7.30 7.93
C LEU A 155 4.71 -8.32 7.61
N ALA A 156 5.91 -8.12 8.15
CA ALA A 156 6.97 -9.11 8.06
C ALA A 156 6.60 -10.32 8.91
N LEU A 157 6.73 -11.52 8.37
CA LEU A 157 6.53 -12.77 9.10
C LEU A 157 7.89 -13.31 9.56
N ASP A 158 7.93 -13.84 10.78
CA ASP A 158 9.14 -14.50 11.31
C ASP A 158 9.43 -15.79 10.52
N GLU A 159 10.69 -16.20 10.49
CA GLU A 159 11.00 -17.55 10.05
C GLU A 159 10.59 -18.55 11.14
N TYR A 160 10.09 -19.71 10.72
CA TYR A 160 9.62 -20.81 11.58
C TYR A 160 10.62 -21.27 12.67
N GLY A 161 11.88 -20.82 12.65
CA GLY A 161 12.93 -21.19 13.58
C GLY A 161 13.18 -20.22 14.76
N GLU A 162 12.65 -19.00 14.74
CA GLU A 162 13.01 -17.98 15.77
C GLU A 162 12.16 -18.07 17.05
N LEU A 163 10.94 -18.63 16.96
CA LEU A 163 10.04 -18.85 18.10
C LEU A 163 10.52 -19.90 19.11
N ALA A 164 11.59 -20.65 18.79
CA ALA A 164 12.16 -21.67 19.67
C ALA A 164 13.35 -21.16 20.52
N ALA A 165 13.83 -19.93 20.30
CA ALA A 165 15.01 -19.40 20.98
C ALA A 165 14.71 -18.62 22.27
N ASP A 166 13.43 -18.28 22.52
CA ASP A 166 12.98 -17.48 23.68
C ASP A 166 12.11 -18.27 24.69
N MET A 167 12.19 -19.60 24.70
CA MET A 167 11.60 -20.47 25.74
C MET A 167 12.65 -21.22 26.55
#